data_AF-A0A2M7XPE6-F1
#
_entry.id   AF-A0A2M7XPE6-F1
#
_cell.length_a   1.000
_cell.length_b   1.000
_cell.length_c   1.000
_cell.angle_alpha   90.00
_cell.angle_beta   90.00
_cell.angle_gamma   90.00
#
_symmetry.space_group_name_H-M   'P 1'
#
loop_
_entity.id
_entity.type
_entity.pdbx_description
1 polymer ?
#
loop_
_entity_poly.entity_id
_entity_poly.type
_entity_poly.pdbx_seq_one_letter_code
_entity_poly.pdbx_strand_id
1 'polypeptide(L)'
;TLDEFEAIRLVDEQGLDQETAATQLGVSRPTVTRLVESARKKVASMLVKGGVLVIQGGNYRLDGYLYHCPRCRKFQERQSAIQMQARGC
;
A
#
# COMPACT_ATOMS: atom_id res chain seq x y z
N THR A 1 -0.33 -10.23 -7.22
CA THR A 1 -1.54 -11.02 -7.50
C THR A 1 -2.45 -10.95 -6.29
N LEU A 2 -3.69 -11.46 -6.37
CA LEU A 2 -4.56 -11.51 -5.19
C LEU A 2 -3.98 -12.41 -4.10
N ASP A 3 -3.43 -13.56 -4.47
CA ASP A 3 -2.83 -14.51 -3.52
C ASP A 3 -1.62 -13.91 -2.77
N GLU A 4 -0.79 -13.13 -3.46
CA GLU A 4 0.33 -12.40 -2.84
C GLU A 4 -0.15 -11.34 -1.85
N PHE A 5 -1.25 -10.65 -2.18
CA PHE A 5 -1.86 -9.66 -1.31
C PHE A 5 -2.42 -10.33 -0.06
N GLU A 6 -3.21 -11.39 -0.21
CA GLU A 6 -3.78 -12.12 0.92
C GLU A 6 -2.70 -12.79 1.77
N ALA A 7 -1.63 -13.32 1.17
CA ALA A 7 -0.51 -13.89 1.91
C ALA A 7 0.19 -12.87 2.81
N ILE A 8 0.45 -11.65 2.31
CA ILE A 8 1.00 -10.56 3.15
C ILE A 8 -0.02 -10.10 4.20
N ARG A 9 -1.32 -10.00 3.86
CA ARG A 9 -2.35 -9.61 4.82
C ARG A 9 -2.40 -10.57 6.01
N LEU A 10 -2.41 -11.87 5.75
CA LEU A 10 -2.48 -12.89 6.81
C LEU A 10 -1.20 -12.97 7.65
N VAL A 11 -0.03 -12.98 7.00
CA VAL A 11 1.24 -13.23 7.71
C VAL A 11 1.84 -11.93 8.28
N ASP A 12 1.94 -10.88 7.47
CA ASP A 12 2.66 -9.66 7.83
C ASP A 12 1.77 -8.63 8.54
N GLU A 13 0.47 -8.57 8.22
CA GLU A 13 -0.47 -7.62 8.84
C GLU A 13 -1.20 -8.23 10.04
N GLN A 14 -1.73 -9.46 9.92
CA GLN A 14 -2.44 -10.15 11.02
C GLN A 14 -1.54 -10.99 11.92
N GLY A 15 -0.27 -11.19 11.55
CA GLY A 15 0.69 -11.93 12.37
C GLY A 15 0.42 -13.44 12.46
N LEU A 16 -0.34 -14.02 11.53
CA LEU A 16 -0.58 -15.45 11.49
C LEU A 16 0.70 -16.21 11.12
N ASP A 17 0.87 -17.39 11.69
CA ASP A 17 1.92 -18.30 11.26
C ASP A 17 1.64 -18.84 9.83
N GLN A 18 2.69 -19.38 9.21
CA GLN A 18 2.66 -19.86 7.82
C GLN A 18 1.72 -21.06 7.61
N GLU A 19 1.45 -21.87 8.63
CA GLU A 19 0.62 -23.06 8.54
C GLU A 19 -0.87 -22.68 8.63
N THR A 20 -1.21 -21.78 9.55
CA THR A 20 -2.54 -21.18 9.66
C THR A 20 -2.89 -20.39 8.39
N ALA A 21 -1.96 -19.58 7.89
CA ALA A 21 -2.15 -18.85 6.63
C ALA A 21 -2.34 -19.79 5.42
N ALA A 22 -1.60 -20.91 5.37
CA ALA A 22 -1.73 -21.91 4.32
C ALA A 22 -3.11 -22.56 4.31
N THR A 23 -3.64 -22.87 5.50
CA THR A 23 -4.98 -23.41 5.67
C THR A 23 -6.04 -22.43 5.16
N GLN A 24 -5.92 -21.14 5.49
CA GLN A 24 -6.87 -20.12 5.04
C GLN A 24 -6.80 -19.86 3.53
N LEU A 25 -5.61 -19.92 2.94
CA LEU A 25 -5.41 -19.75 1.49
C LEU A 25 -5.74 -21.02 0.69
N GLY A 26 -5.97 -22.16 1.33
CA GLY A 26 -6.22 -23.44 0.65
C GLY A 26 -5.00 -23.94 -0.14
N VAL A 27 -3.78 -23.60 0.28
CA VAL A 27 -2.52 -23.97 -0.41
C VAL A 27 -1.55 -24.64 0.57
N SER A 28 -0.44 -25.17 0.06
CA SER A 28 0.59 -25.75 0.92
C SER A 28 1.43 -24.66 1.63
N ARG A 29 1.94 -24.97 2.83
CA ARG A 29 2.86 -24.09 3.59
C ARG A 29 4.02 -23.54 2.73
N PRO A 30 4.75 -24.34 1.91
CA PRO A 30 5.81 -23.80 1.05
C PRO A 30 5.30 -22.82 -0.02
N THR A 31 4.04 -22.93 -0.41
CA THR A 31 3.41 -21.99 -1.35
C THR A 31 3.19 -20.63 -0.68
N VAL A 32 2.70 -20.60 0.55
CA VAL A 32 2.57 -19.34 1.32
C VAL A 32 3.92 -18.66 1.48
N THR A 33 4.96 -19.42 1.83
CA THR A 33 6.32 -18.87 1.95
C THR A 33 6.75 -18.17 0.64
N ARG A 34 6.55 -18.83 -0.51
CA ARG A 34 6.85 -18.25 -1.83
C ARG A 34 6.00 -17.01 -2.14
N LEU A 35 4.72 -17.02 -1.78
CA LEU A 35 3.81 -15.89 -1.99
C LEU A 35 4.26 -14.68 -1.16
N VAL A 36 4.54 -14.87 0.13
CA VAL A 36 5.04 -13.83 1.04
C VAL A 36 6.37 -13.27 0.54
N GLU A 37 7.33 -14.12 0.17
CA GLU A 37 8.63 -13.68 -0.36
C GLU A 37 8.49 -12.85 -1.65
N SER A 38 7.67 -13.33 -2.60
CA SER A 38 7.39 -12.63 -3.86
C SER A 38 6.77 -11.26 -3.58
N ALA A 39 5.76 -11.22 -2.72
CA ALA A 39 5.04 -10.01 -2.36
C ALA A 39 5.96 -9.00 -1.65
N ARG A 40 6.76 -9.44 -0.66
CA ARG A 40 7.73 -8.58 0.04
C ARG A 40 8.76 -8.01 -0.92
N LYS A 41 9.25 -8.79 -1.90
CA LYS A 41 10.17 -8.31 -2.93
C LYS A 41 9.56 -7.21 -3.79
N LYS A 42 8.28 -7.32 -4.15
CA LYS A 42 7.56 -6.29 -4.92
C LYS A 42 7.38 -5.01 -4.11
N VAL A 43 6.95 -5.14 -2.85
CA VAL A 43 6.82 -3.99 -1.92
C VAL A 43 8.18 -3.31 -1.72
N ALA A 44 9.23 -4.08 -1.40
CA ALA A 44 10.58 -3.54 -1.23
C ALA A 44 11.08 -2.84 -2.51
N SER A 45 10.89 -3.45 -3.69
CA SER A 45 11.29 -2.82 -4.95
C SER A 45 10.53 -1.53 -5.23
N MET A 46 9.24 -1.48 -4.88
CA MET A 46 8.43 -0.27 -4.99
C MET A 46 8.98 0.82 -4.06
N LEU A 47 9.21 0.52 -2.79
CA LEU A 47 9.73 1.49 -1.83
C LEU A 47 11.13 2.01 -2.20
N VAL A 48 12.04 1.13 -2.60
CA VAL A 48 13.43 1.50 -2.91
C VAL A 48 13.57 2.25 -4.23
N LYS A 49 12.76 1.91 -5.25
CA LYS A 49 12.85 2.54 -6.58
C LYS A 49 11.89 3.73 -6.75
N GLY A 50 11.18 4.13 -5.69
CA GLY A 50 10.16 5.20 -5.78
C GLY A 50 8.95 4.82 -6.63
N GLY A 51 8.60 3.53 -6.67
CA GLY A 51 7.37 3.07 -7.30
C GLY A 51 6.13 3.65 -6.62
N VAL A 52 5.06 3.82 -7.40
CA VAL A 52 3.81 4.41 -6.90
C VAL A 52 2.95 3.32 -6.26
N LEU A 53 2.63 3.47 -4.96
CA LEU A 53 1.58 2.71 -4.31
C LEU A 53 0.23 3.37 -4.61
N VAL A 54 -0.59 2.73 -5.44
CA VAL A 54 -1.94 3.21 -5.72
C VAL A 54 -2.92 2.43 -4.85
N ILE A 55 -3.50 3.09 -3.86
CA ILE A 55 -4.63 2.56 -3.09
C ILE A 55 -5.91 3.00 -3.81
N GLN A 56 -6.67 2.04 -4.34
CA GLN A 56 -7.93 2.29 -5.03
C GLN A 56 -9.07 1.56 -4.31
N GLY A 57 -10.22 2.23 -4.15
CA GLY A 57 -11.38 1.70 -3.44
C GLY A 57 -11.36 1.92 -1.92
N GLY A 58 -12.48 1.63 -1.26
CA GLY A 58 -12.70 1.88 0.17
C GLY A 58 -13.15 3.31 0.49
N ASN A 59 -13.69 3.51 1.70
CA ASN A 59 -14.04 4.84 2.22
C ASN A 59 -12.91 5.30 3.15
N TYR A 60 -11.90 5.94 2.58
CA TYR A 60 -10.75 6.44 3.32
C TYR A 60 -10.74 7.97 3.32
N ARG A 61 -10.59 8.57 4.50
CA ARG A 61 -10.39 10.01 4.62
C ARG A 61 -8.91 10.28 4.57
N LEU A 62 -8.51 11.04 3.56
CA LEU A 62 -7.20 11.67 3.57
C LEU A 62 -7.31 12.92 4.43
N ASP A 63 -6.70 12.90 5.61
CA ASP A 63 -6.57 14.12 6.39
C ASP A 63 -5.34 14.88 5.91
N GLY A 64 -5.57 16.04 5.28
CA GLY A 64 -4.58 17.09 5.03
C GLY A 64 -3.27 16.64 4.37
N TYR A 65 -3.16 16.79 3.05
CA TYR A 65 -1.86 16.62 2.40
C TYR A 65 -1.09 17.93 2.35
N LEU A 66 0.13 17.92 2.89
CA LEU A 66 1.11 18.97 2.61
C LEU A 66 1.66 18.76 1.20
N TYR A 67 1.37 19.70 0.30
CA TYR A 67 2.01 19.73 -1.01
C TYR A 67 3.07 20.83 -1.04
N HIS A 68 4.21 20.52 -1.64
CA HIS A 68 5.30 21.44 -1.90
C HIS A 68 5.11 22.04 -3.29
N CYS A 69 4.91 23.35 -3.39
CA CYS A 69 4.85 24.02 -4.68
C CYS A 69 6.19 23.84 -5.42
N PRO A 70 6.23 23.22 -6.61
CA PRO A 70 7.47 22.94 -7.34
C PRO A 70 8.20 24.22 -7.77
N ARG A 71 7.52 25.38 -7.76
CA ARG A 71 8.09 26.68 -8.12
C ARG A 71 8.71 27.44 -6.95
N CYS A 72 8.13 27.37 -5.75
CA CYS A 72 8.56 28.21 -4.61
C CYS A 72 8.95 27.44 -3.33
N ARG A 73 8.80 26.11 -3.30
CA ARG A 73 9.14 25.21 -2.17
C ARG A 73 8.45 25.50 -0.83
N LYS A 74 7.45 26.38 -0.79
CA LYS A 74 6.62 26.58 0.42
C LYS A 74 5.64 25.42 0.60
N PHE A 75 5.46 25.00 1.85
CA PHE A 75 4.45 24.01 2.24
C PHE A 75 3.06 24.65 2.22
N GLN A 76 2.11 24.00 1.55
CA GLN A 76 0.70 24.40 1.57
C GLN A 76 -0.15 23.21 2.02
N GLU A 77 -1.06 23.46 2.96
CA GLU A 77 -2.06 22.49 3.39
C GLU A 77 -3.18 22.41 2.35
N ARG A 78 -3.44 21.22 1.80
CA ARG A 78 -4.64 20.94 1.01
C ARG A 78 -5.69 20.26 1.88
N GLN A 79 -6.87 20.87 1.99
CA GLN A 79 -8.05 20.18 2.53
C GLN A 79 -8.64 19.23 1.46
N SER A 80 -9.10 18.07 1.91
CA SER A 80 -9.59 16.99 1.05
C SER A 80 -11.09 17.09 0.80
N ALA A 81 -11.49 17.25 -0.46
CA ALA A 81 -12.43 16.39 -1.20
C ALA A 81 -13.03 17.12 -2.42
N ILE A 82 -12.72 16.62 -3.62
CA ILE A 82 -13.55 16.66 -4.85
C ILE A 82 -13.88 18.03 -5.50
N GLN A 83 -13.70 19.19 -4.87
CA GLN A 83 -13.84 20.48 -5.56
C GLN A 83 -12.50 21.17 -5.83
N MET A 84 -12.11 21.02 -7.09
CA MET A 84 -11.15 21.83 -7.82
C MET A 84 -11.42 23.33 -7.57
N GLN A 85 -10.44 24.03 -7.01
CA GLN A 85 -10.04 25.39 -7.42
C GLN A 85 -8.62 25.63 -6.89
N ALA A 86 -7.63 25.43 -7.76
CA ALA A 86 -6.27 25.87 -7.48
C ALA A 86 -6.24 27.40 -7.55
N ARG A 87 -6.35 28.07 -6.41
CA ARG A 87 -6.00 29.49 -6.28
C ARG A 87 -4.72 29.60 -5.47
N GLY A 88 -3.62 29.88 -6.16
CA GLY A 88 -2.34 30.27 -5.55
C GLY A 88 -1.15 29.49 -6.07
N CYS A 89 -0.57 30.01 -7.17
CA CYS A 89 0.47 29.45 -8.05
C CYS A 89 0.14 28.15 -8.78
#